data_AF-A0A1V9V6D9-F1
#
_entry.id   AF-A0A1V9V6D9-F1
#
_cell.length_a   1.000
_cell.length_b   1.000
_cell.length_c   1.000
_cell.angle_alpha   90.00
_cell.angle_beta   90.00
_cell.angle_gamma   90.00
#
_symmetry.space_group_name_H-M   'P 1'
#
loop_
_entity.id
_entity.type
_entity.pdbx_description
1 polymer ?
#
loop_
_entity_poly.entity_id
_entity_poly.type
_entity_poly.pdbx_seq_one_letter_code
_entity_poly.pdbx_strand_id
1 'polypeptide(L)'
;MTNVIREGDSTSTGGVVLNTSATHTWEDRRMARMGDLVWCPKCEEVGYIAQGNPTFIDQLVAVATDGHAVQCGCTEGTNRLIASQDQLQADMPATITIPKDMAEKARKRARQMTRTMQADKLV
;
A
#
# COMPACT_ATOMS: atom_id res chain seq x y z
N MET A 1 -10.87 16.18 3.29
CA MET A 1 -9.59 15.62 3.72
C MET A 1 -9.71 14.10 3.86
N THR A 2 -8.61 13.36 3.74
CA THR A 2 -8.55 11.91 3.97
C THR A 2 -7.20 11.54 4.60
N ASN A 3 -7.21 10.56 5.50
CA ASN A 3 -6.05 10.22 6.32
C ASN A 3 -4.98 9.51 5.46
N VAL A 4 -3.72 9.87 5.68
CA VAL A 4 -2.56 9.25 5.04
C VAL A 4 -2.31 7.86 5.61
N ILE A 5 -2.02 6.91 4.73
CA ILE A 5 -1.61 5.55 5.08
C ILE A 5 -0.11 5.50 5.36
N ARG A 6 0.27 4.69 6.34
CA ARG A 6 1.67 4.47 6.74
C ARG A 6 2.02 2.99 6.80
N GLU A 7 3.32 2.71 6.84
CA GLU A 7 3.83 1.37 7.08
C GLU A 7 3.23 0.76 8.33
N GLY A 8 2.71 -0.46 8.27
CA GLY A 8 2.03 -1.12 9.38
C GLY A 8 0.52 -0.85 9.48
N ASP A 9 -0.04 0.03 8.65
CA ASP A 9 -1.50 0.22 8.62
C ASP A 9 -2.19 -1.02 8.05
N SER A 10 -3.41 -1.24 8.53
CA SER A 10 -4.19 -2.43 8.24
C SER A 10 -4.94 -2.30 6.91
N THR A 11 -5.53 -3.42 6.49
CA THR A 11 -6.45 -3.46 5.34
C THR A 11 -7.76 -4.14 5.69
N SER A 12 -8.79 -3.93 4.88
CA SER A 12 -10.11 -4.56 5.02
C SER A 12 -10.10 -6.09 4.98
N THR A 13 -9.00 -6.71 4.54
CA THR A 13 -8.82 -8.17 4.52
C THR A 13 -7.98 -8.70 5.70
N GLY A 14 -7.65 -7.84 6.67
CA GLY A 14 -6.76 -8.18 7.78
C GLY A 14 -5.28 -8.16 7.41
N GLY A 15 -4.95 -7.68 6.22
CA GLY A 15 -3.57 -7.48 5.75
C GLY A 15 -2.91 -6.24 6.33
N VAL A 16 -1.63 -6.06 6.01
CA VAL A 16 -0.79 -4.99 6.56
C VAL A 16 0.13 -4.40 5.49
N VAL A 17 0.31 -3.08 5.52
CA VAL A 17 1.25 -2.36 4.63
C VAL A 17 2.69 -2.62 5.03
N LEU A 18 3.53 -2.98 4.06
CA LEU A 18 4.93 -3.39 4.25
C LEU A 18 5.89 -2.50 3.49
N ASN A 19 7.13 -2.38 3.98
CA ASN A 19 8.29 -1.93 3.22
C ASN A 19 8.01 -0.66 2.41
N THR A 20 7.45 0.34 3.08
CA THR A 20 7.06 1.58 2.41
C THR A 20 8.30 2.31 1.92
N SER A 21 8.15 2.95 0.77
CA SER A 21 9.29 3.51 0.06
C SER A 21 9.48 5.01 0.28
N ALA A 22 8.57 5.66 1.03
CA ALA A 22 8.67 7.09 1.31
C ALA A 22 9.95 7.45 2.04
N THR A 23 10.45 8.65 1.76
CA THR A 23 11.63 9.21 2.44
C THR A 23 11.30 9.90 3.75
N HIS A 24 10.06 10.38 3.88
CA HIS A 24 9.57 11.06 5.06
C HIS A 24 8.78 10.11 5.96
N THR A 25 8.89 10.34 7.27
CA THR A 25 8.18 9.61 8.32
C THR A 25 7.20 10.51 9.05
N TRP A 26 6.12 9.92 9.54
CA TRP A 26 5.17 10.55 10.45
C TRP A 26 4.93 9.60 11.63
N GLU A 27 5.14 10.08 12.87
CA GLU A 27 5.20 9.27 14.09
C GLU A 27 6.11 8.03 13.91
N ASP A 28 7.34 8.25 13.46
CA ASP A 28 8.37 7.22 13.24
C ASP A 28 8.00 6.11 12.23
N ARG A 29 6.89 6.28 11.49
CA ARG A 29 6.43 5.37 10.45
C ARG A 29 6.49 6.07 9.10
N ARG A 30 7.10 5.42 8.12
CA ARG A 30 7.16 5.92 6.75
C ARG A 30 5.76 5.95 6.13
N MET A 31 5.46 7.00 5.35
CA MET A 31 4.21 7.08 4.59
C MET A 31 4.18 6.03 3.48
N ALA A 32 3.00 5.50 3.19
CA ALA A 32 2.82 4.55 2.11
C ALA A 32 2.52 5.27 0.80
N ARG A 33 3.16 4.83 -0.28
CA ARG A 33 2.98 5.36 -1.64
C ARG A 33 2.32 4.31 -2.52
N MET A 34 1.71 4.74 -3.63
CA MET A 34 1.26 3.78 -4.64
C MET A 34 2.45 2.89 -5.10
N GLY A 35 2.20 1.59 -5.20
CA GLY A 35 3.23 0.58 -5.53
C GLY A 35 3.98 0.00 -4.33
N ASP A 36 3.79 0.54 -3.13
CA ASP A 36 4.30 -0.09 -1.90
C ASP A 36 3.58 -1.41 -1.62
N LEU A 37 4.27 -2.31 -0.92
CA LEU A 37 3.85 -3.69 -0.77
C LEU A 37 2.85 -3.85 0.37
N VAL A 38 1.97 -4.85 0.25
CA VAL A 38 0.95 -5.14 1.25
C VAL A 38 0.86 -6.65 1.42
N TRP A 39 1.01 -7.16 2.64
CA TRP A 39 0.70 -8.56 2.94
C TRP A 39 -0.82 -8.74 2.99
N CYS A 40 -1.36 -9.76 2.31
CA CYS A 40 -2.77 -10.11 2.40
C CYS A 40 -2.92 -11.55 2.92
N PRO A 41 -3.44 -11.75 4.16
CA PRO A 41 -3.61 -13.09 4.71
C PRO A 41 -4.72 -13.88 4.01
N LYS A 42 -5.67 -13.21 3.33
CA LYS A 42 -6.81 -13.85 2.67
C LYS A 42 -6.41 -14.66 1.42
N CYS A 43 -5.44 -14.16 0.65
CA CYS A 43 -4.90 -14.89 -0.51
C CYS A 43 -3.48 -15.42 -0.26
N GLU A 44 -2.93 -15.23 0.95
CA GLU A 44 -1.57 -15.62 1.33
C GLU A 44 -0.48 -15.12 0.36
N GLU A 45 -0.69 -13.94 -0.22
CA GLU A 45 0.24 -13.31 -1.15
C GLU A 45 0.52 -11.86 -0.76
N VAL A 46 1.73 -11.40 -1.09
CA VAL A 46 2.06 -9.98 -1.12
C VAL A 46 1.45 -9.36 -2.38
N GLY A 47 0.70 -8.28 -2.17
CA GLY A 47 0.18 -7.39 -3.20
C GLY A 47 0.89 -6.03 -3.18
N TYR A 48 0.27 -5.03 -3.79
CA TYR A 48 0.75 -3.66 -3.79
C TYR A 48 -0.40 -2.64 -3.76
N ILE A 49 -0.12 -1.44 -3.29
CA ILE A 49 -1.09 -0.33 -3.28
C ILE A 49 -1.34 0.15 -4.71
N ALA A 50 -2.58 0.08 -5.17
CA ALA A 50 -2.94 0.36 -6.56
C ALA A 50 -3.34 1.83 -6.79
N GLN A 51 -3.54 2.61 -5.73
CA GLN A 51 -4.10 3.95 -5.78
C GLN A 51 -3.36 4.93 -4.89
N GLY A 52 -3.30 6.20 -5.30
CA GLY A 52 -2.70 7.29 -4.53
C GLY A 52 -3.46 8.59 -4.71
N ASN A 53 -3.19 9.56 -3.83
CA ASN A 53 -3.86 10.84 -3.82
C ASN A 53 -2.99 11.88 -4.53
N PRO A 54 -3.43 12.42 -5.69
CA PRO A 54 -2.62 13.33 -6.49
C PRO A 54 -2.37 14.69 -5.82
N THR A 55 -3.08 15.02 -4.73
CA THR A 55 -2.82 16.27 -3.98
C THR A 55 -1.79 16.09 -2.88
N PHE A 56 -1.29 14.87 -2.66
CA PHE A 56 -0.20 14.58 -1.73
C PHE A 56 0.83 13.66 -2.40
N ILE A 57 1.96 14.24 -2.79
CA ILE A 57 3.01 13.58 -3.57
C ILE A 57 4.32 13.56 -2.78
N ASP A 58 4.97 12.39 -2.71
CA ASP A 58 6.35 12.23 -2.22
C ASP A 58 7.21 11.69 -3.36
N GLN A 59 8.25 12.43 -3.75
CA GLN A 59 9.16 12.09 -4.84
C GLN A 59 8.46 11.67 -6.16
N LEU A 60 7.50 12.48 -6.62
CA LEU A 60 6.72 12.25 -7.84
C LEU A 60 5.79 11.02 -7.78
N VAL A 61 5.64 10.39 -6.62
CA VAL A 61 4.71 9.29 -6.40
C VAL A 61 3.61 9.72 -5.44
N ALA A 62 2.36 9.50 -5.81
CA ALA A 62 1.24 9.87 -4.95
C ALA A 62 1.18 8.98 -3.70
N VAL A 63 0.95 9.63 -2.55
CA VAL A 63 0.80 9.01 -1.25
C VAL A 63 -0.56 8.31 -1.18
N ALA A 64 -0.60 7.14 -0.54
CA ALA A 64 -1.82 6.39 -0.35
C ALA A 64 -2.63 6.96 0.82
N THR A 65 -3.94 7.03 0.66
CA THR A 65 -4.86 7.51 1.70
C THR A 65 -5.92 6.47 2.01
N ASP A 66 -6.65 6.67 3.10
CA ASP A 66 -7.70 5.77 3.58
C ASP A 66 -8.68 5.37 2.46
N GLY A 67 -9.04 4.07 2.41
CA GLY A 67 -9.97 3.50 1.45
C GLY A 67 -9.38 3.15 0.07
N HIS A 68 -8.13 3.54 -0.21
CA HIS A 68 -7.46 3.20 -1.48
C HIS A 68 -7.29 1.69 -1.66
N ALA A 69 -7.42 1.26 -2.91
CA ALA A 69 -7.39 -0.14 -3.29
C ALA A 69 -5.99 -0.74 -3.23
N VAL A 70 -5.93 -2.01 -2.81
CA VAL A 70 -4.77 -2.88 -2.88
C VAL A 70 -4.99 -3.92 -3.97
N GLN A 71 -4.01 -4.08 -4.85
CA GLN A 71 -4.00 -5.17 -5.82
C GLN A 71 -3.23 -6.36 -5.24
N CYS A 72 -3.93 -7.45 -4.97
CA CYS A 72 -3.38 -8.75 -4.58
C CYS A 72 -4.11 -9.88 -5.34
N GLY A 73 -3.98 -11.13 -4.89
CA GLY A 73 -4.69 -12.28 -5.47
C GLY A 73 -6.21 -12.33 -5.17
N CYS A 74 -6.74 -11.43 -4.34
CA CYS A 74 -8.17 -11.32 -4.08
C CYS A 74 -8.91 -10.63 -5.25
N THR A 75 -10.23 -10.82 -5.32
CA THR A 75 -11.10 -10.08 -6.25
C THR A 75 -10.90 -8.57 -6.10
N GLU A 76 -10.82 -7.86 -7.22
CA GLU A 76 -10.57 -6.42 -7.25
C GLU A 76 -11.57 -5.65 -6.36
N GLY A 77 -11.07 -4.64 -5.66
CA GLY A 77 -11.88 -3.79 -4.77
C GLY A 77 -12.24 -4.39 -3.41
N THR A 78 -11.92 -5.67 -3.14
CA THR A 78 -12.18 -6.29 -1.84
C THR A 78 -11.16 -5.90 -0.77
N ASN A 79 -9.96 -5.51 -1.17
CA ASN A 79 -8.87 -5.14 -0.28
C ASN A 79 -8.61 -3.63 -0.33
N ARG A 80 -8.85 -2.95 0.79
CA ARG A 80 -8.74 -1.49 0.94
C ARG A 80 -7.91 -1.13 2.16
N LEU A 81 -7.15 -0.06 2.06
CA LEU A 81 -6.31 0.46 3.13
C LEU A 81 -7.15 1.11 4.24
N ILE A 82 -6.72 0.95 5.49
CA ILE A 82 -7.34 1.51 6.69
C ILE A 82 -6.28 2.27 7.48
N ALA A 83 -6.41 3.58 7.57
CA ALA A 83 -5.47 4.42 8.32
C ALA A 83 -5.60 4.19 9.82
N SER A 84 -4.47 4.02 10.53
CA SER A 84 -4.48 3.90 12.00
C SER A 84 -4.43 5.25 12.72
N GLN A 85 -4.48 6.36 11.98
CA GLN A 85 -4.25 7.72 12.47
C GLN A 85 -5.18 8.70 11.76
N ASP A 86 -5.38 9.88 12.37
CA ASP A 86 -6.27 10.94 11.88
C ASP A 86 -5.63 12.34 11.83
N GLN A 87 -4.33 12.47 12.10
CA GLN A 87 -3.61 13.74 12.18
C GLN A 87 -3.01 14.18 10.83
N LEU A 88 -2.40 13.27 10.07
CA LEU A 88 -1.81 13.57 8.77
C LEU A 88 -2.81 13.25 7.66
N GLN A 89 -3.24 14.28 6.95
CA GLN A 89 -4.31 14.18 5.96
C GLN A 89 -3.88 14.80 4.62
N ALA A 90 -4.39 14.24 3.52
CA ALA A 90 -4.43 14.95 2.25
C ALA A 90 -5.62 15.92 2.23
N ASP A 91 -5.43 17.07 1.59
CA ASP A 91 -6.41 18.17 1.55
C ASP A 91 -7.81 17.73 1.08
N MET A 92 -7.86 16.84 0.09
CA MET A 92 -9.12 16.36 -0.49
C MET A 92 -9.11 14.85 -0.77
N PRO A 93 -10.29 14.20 -0.79
CA PRO A 93 -10.40 12.80 -1.20
C PRO A 93 -10.31 12.69 -2.73
N ALA A 94 -9.08 12.69 -3.25
CA ALA A 94 -8.78 12.49 -4.66
C ALA A 94 -8.03 11.18 -4.86
N THR A 95 -8.26 10.54 -6.01
CA THR A 95 -7.68 9.23 -6.29
C THR A 95 -7.19 9.16 -7.73
N ILE A 96 -5.96 8.68 -7.90
CA ILE A 96 -5.41 8.26 -9.19
C ILE A 96 -4.94 6.80 -9.09
N THR A 97 -5.03 6.09 -10.20
CA THR A 97 -4.52 4.72 -10.31
C THR A 97 -3.04 4.75 -10.66
N ILE A 98 -2.30 3.79 -10.10
CA ILE A 98 -0.89 3.60 -10.40
C ILE A 98 -0.63 3.43 -11.92
N PRO A 99 0.39 4.11 -12.48
CA PRO A 99 0.81 3.91 -13.86
C PRO A 99 1.20 2.46 -14.16
N LYS A 100 1.00 2.02 -15.42
CA LYS A 100 1.23 0.62 -15.83
C LYS A 100 2.65 0.15 -15.58
N ASP A 101 3.66 0.96 -15.89
CA ASP A 101 5.07 0.61 -15.72
C ASP A 101 5.44 0.46 -14.24
N MET A 102 4.89 1.31 -13.36
CA MET A 102 5.05 1.19 -11.92
C MET A 102 4.32 -0.04 -11.38
N ALA A 103 3.11 -0.32 -11.87
CA ALA A 103 2.34 -1.50 -11.49
C ALA A 103 3.09 -2.80 -11.85
N GLU A 104 3.71 -2.87 -13.02
CA GLU A 104 4.52 -4.02 -13.43
C GLU A 104 5.72 -4.24 -12.51
N LYS A 105 6.44 -3.16 -12.13
CA LYS A 105 7.55 -3.22 -11.18
C LYS A 105 7.08 -3.68 -9.80
N ALA A 106 5.97 -3.13 -9.30
CA ALA A 106 5.37 -3.49 -8.03
C ALA A 106 4.95 -4.97 -8.01
N ARG A 107 4.31 -5.47 -9.08
CA ARG A 107 3.95 -6.89 -9.23
C ARG A 107 5.17 -7.82 -9.17
N LYS A 108 6.29 -7.45 -9.81
CA LYS A 108 7.52 -8.24 -9.76
C LYS A 108 8.07 -8.32 -8.33
N ARG A 109 8.16 -7.17 -7.64
CA ARG A 109 8.59 -7.09 -6.22
C ARG A 109 7.68 -7.91 -5.30
N ALA A 110 6.37 -7.78 -5.48
CA ALA A 110 5.37 -8.50 -4.70
C ALA A 110 5.52 -10.02 -4.85
N ARG A 111 5.61 -10.52 -6.10
CA ARG A 111 5.85 -11.95 -6.37
C ARG A 111 7.14 -12.48 -5.75
N GLN A 112 8.23 -11.71 -5.83
CA GLN A 112 9.49 -12.08 -5.22
C GLN A 112 9.35 -12.19 -3.70
N MET A 113 8.70 -11.21 -3.07
CA MET A 113 8.49 -11.19 -1.62
C MET A 113 7.56 -12.31 -1.14
N THR A 114 6.49 -12.62 -1.88
CA THR A 114 5.64 -13.80 -1.60
C THR A 114 6.48 -15.08 -1.57
N ARG A 115 7.35 -15.28 -2.57
CA ARG A 115 8.19 -16.48 -2.65
C ARG A 115 9.18 -16.58 -1.49
N THR A 116 9.78 -15.46 -1.07
CA THR A 116 10.70 -15.47 0.09
C THR A 116 9.96 -15.78 1.38
N MET A 117 8.80 -15.17 1.62
CA MET A 117 7.98 -15.44 2.81
C MET A 117 7.49 -16.91 2.87
N GLN A 118 7.20 -17.52 1.73
CA GLN A 118 6.82 -18.93 1.65
C GLN A 118 8.01 -19.87 1.88
N ALA A 119 9.20 -19.51 1.41
CA ALA A 119 10.41 -20.30 1.64
C ALA A 119 10.79 -20.33 3.13
N ASP A 120 10.67 -19.20 3.83
CA ASP A 120 10.97 -19.10 5.27
C ASP A 120 10.00 -19.91 6.15
N LYS A 121 8.80 -20.22 5.65
CA LYS A 121 7.79 -21.05 6.35
C LYS A 121 8.06 -22.56 6.23
N LEU A 122 9.00 -22.97 5.37
CA LEU A 122 9.33 -24.38 5.09
C LEU A 122 10.57 -24.88 5.87
N VAL A 123 11.18 -24.03 6.69
CA VAL A 123 12.32 -24.34 7.57
C VAL A 123 11.84 -24.37 9.02
#